data_AF-A0A9D5VHK5-F1
#
_entry.id   AF-A0A9D5VHK5-F1
#
_cell.length_a   1.000
_cell.length_b   1.000
_cell.length_c   1.000
_cell.angle_alpha   90.00
_cell.angle_beta   90.00
_cell.angle_gamma   90.00
#
_symmetry.space_group_name_H-M   'P 1'
#
loop_
_entity.id
_entity.type
_entity.pdbx_description
1 polymer ?
#
loop_
_entity_poly.entity_id
_entity_poly.type
_entity_poly.pdbx_seq_one_letter_code
_entity_poly.pdbx_strand_id
1 'polypeptide(L)'
;MDKKVVEQVNEMTKTVLDSMIRLQEINDRTVQQLAQRQLDAVGDFMSSGIRQLKALGETRDLSQVVSKQADMAKELNDRMLEHARQTMDLLMTSRNELNAMMESNLQAILNKTKEAVEKK
;
A
#
# COMPACT_ATOMS: atom_id res chain seq x y z
N MET A 1 30.71 32.68 -9.04
CA MET A 1 30.12 31.37 -9.34
C MET A 1 29.58 31.41 -10.76
N ASP A 2 29.97 30.47 -11.62
CA ASP A 2 29.45 30.37 -12.99
C ASP A 2 27.92 30.17 -12.99
N LYS A 3 27.20 30.86 -13.88
CA LYS A 3 25.73 30.69 -14.07
C LYS A 3 25.33 29.22 -14.22
N LYS A 4 26.16 28.43 -14.90
CA LYS A 4 25.97 27.00 -15.14
C LYS A 4 25.98 26.18 -13.84
N VAL A 5 26.80 26.56 -12.86
CA VAL A 5 26.85 25.91 -11.53
C VAL A 5 25.60 26.27 -10.72
N VAL A 6 25.13 27.52 -10.81
CA VAL A 6 23.89 27.97 -10.14
C VAL A 6 22.65 27.28 -10.74
N GLU A 7 22.58 27.13 -12.05
CA GLU A 7 21.51 26.39 -12.74
C GLU A 7 21.52 24.90 -12.38
N GLN A 8 22.69 24.25 -12.37
CA GLN A 8 22.82 22.85 -11.97
C GLN A 8 22.39 22.60 -10.51
N VAL A 9 22.75 23.51 -9.60
CA VAL A 9 22.32 23.43 -8.20
C VAL A 9 20.81 23.61 -8.08
N ASN A 10 20.21 24.60 -8.75
CA ASN A 10 18.77 24.83 -8.72
C ASN A 10 17.98 23.63 -9.27
N GLU A 11 18.43 23.02 -10.36
CA GLU A 11 17.76 21.85 -10.91
C GLU A 11 17.91 20.62 -10.02
N MET A 12 19.09 20.41 -9.43
CA MET A 12 19.31 19.33 -8.47
C MET A 12 18.41 19.50 -7.23
N THR A 13 18.28 20.72 -6.71
CA THR A 13 17.36 21.03 -5.62
C THR A 13 15.91 20.73 -6.00
N LYS A 14 15.48 21.07 -7.23
CA LYS A 14 14.14 20.71 -7.72
C LYS A 14 13.92 19.19 -7.78
N THR A 15 14.86 18.44 -8.35
CA THR A 15 14.77 16.97 -8.42
C THR A 15 14.69 16.32 -7.03
N VAL A 16 15.45 16.84 -6.06
CA VAL A 16 15.40 16.37 -4.67
C VAL A 16 14.06 16.71 -4.02
N LEU A 17 13.54 17.93 -4.20
CA LEU A 17 12.23 18.32 -3.68
C LEU A 17 11.09 17.48 -4.27
N ASP A 18 11.10 17.26 -5.59
CA ASP A 18 10.10 16.41 -6.26
C ASP A 18 10.16 14.96 -5.76
N SER A 19 11.37 14.45 -5.49
CA SER A 19 11.54 13.11 -4.91
C SER A 19 10.99 13.03 -3.49
N MET A 20 11.18 14.07 -2.68
CA MET A 20 10.63 14.13 -1.32
C MET A 20 9.10 14.20 -1.32
N ILE A 21 8.51 14.99 -2.22
CA ILE A 21 7.05 15.08 -2.37
C ILE A 21 6.48 13.71 -2.77
N ARG A 22 7.08 13.03 -3.76
CA ARG A 22 6.64 11.69 -4.18
C ARG A 22 6.76 10.65 -3.06
N LEU A 23 7.83 10.69 -2.28
CA LEU A 23 8.00 9.83 -1.11
C LEU A 23 6.90 10.07 -0.06
N GLN A 24 6.56 11.33 0.19
CA GLN A 24 5.48 11.70 1.09
C GLN A 24 4.13 11.18 0.57
N GLU A 25 3.83 11.36 -0.71
CA GLU A 25 2.58 10.87 -1.32
C GLU A 25 2.46 9.35 -1.23
N ILE A 26 3.54 8.60 -1.48
CA ILE A 26 3.57 7.14 -1.34
C ILE A 26 3.27 6.74 0.11
N ASN A 27 3.92 7.42 1.07
CA ASN A 27 3.73 7.14 2.49
C ASN A 27 2.30 7.44 2.95
N ASP A 28 1.78 8.63 2.64
CA ASP A 28 0.43 9.07 3.01
C ASP A 28 -0.62 8.11 2.45
N ARG A 29 -0.51 7.74 1.17
CA ARG A 29 -1.42 6.78 0.53
C ARG A 29 -1.33 5.39 1.17
N THR A 30 -0.14 4.93 1.50
CA THR A 30 0.06 3.62 2.15
C THR A 30 -0.56 3.60 3.54
N VAL A 31 -0.33 4.65 4.33
CA VAL A 31 -0.92 4.79 5.67
C VAL A 31 -2.44 4.89 5.61
N GLN A 32 -3.00 5.67 4.68
CA GLN A 32 -4.44 5.77 4.48
C GLN A 32 -5.05 4.42 4.10
N GLN A 33 -4.45 3.70 3.15
CA GLN A 33 -4.96 2.39 2.74
C GLN A 33 -4.84 1.35 3.87
N LEU A 34 -3.76 1.39 4.66
CA LEU A 34 -3.62 0.52 5.82
C LEU A 34 -4.68 0.83 6.90
N ALA A 35 -4.92 2.11 7.18
CA ALA A 35 -5.95 2.53 8.13
C ALA A 35 -7.36 2.13 7.66
N GLN A 36 -7.66 2.30 6.37
CA GLN A 36 -8.92 1.84 5.79
C GLN A 36 -9.08 0.33 5.97
N ARG A 37 -8.03 -0.46 5.74
CA ARG A 37 -8.08 -1.91 5.89
C ARG A 37 -8.29 -2.35 7.34
N GLN A 38 -7.75 -1.63 8.31
CA GLN A 38 -8.06 -1.87 9.73
C GLN A 38 -9.54 -1.62 10.05
N LEU A 39 -10.13 -0.55 9.48
CA LEU A 39 -11.57 -0.27 9.63
C LEU A 39 -12.43 -1.33 8.94
N ASP A 40 -12.06 -1.75 7.73
CA ASP A 40 -12.77 -2.80 6.99
C ASP A 40 -12.76 -4.12 7.76
N ALA A 41 -11.60 -4.51 8.31
CA ALA A 41 -11.49 -5.70 9.14
C ALA A 41 -12.39 -5.63 10.39
N VAL A 42 -12.45 -4.48 11.08
CA VAL A 42 -13.36 -4.28 12.22
C VAL A 42 -14.83 -4.39 11.79
N GLY A 43 -15.21 -3.77 10.66
CA GLY A 43 -16.56 -3.86 10.12
C GLY A 43 -16.95 -5.30 9.76
N ASP A 44 -16.00 -6.06 9.24
CA ASP A 44 -16.15 -7.48 8.92
C ASP A 44 -16.32 -8.34 10.17
N PHE A 45 -15.52 -8.10 11.21
CA PHE A 45 -15.69 -8.78 12.51
C PHE A 45 -17.05 -8.48 13.14
N MET A 46 -17.50 -7.22 13.14
CA MET A 46 -18.81 -6.85 13.65
C MET A 46 -19.94 -7.52 12.87
N SER A 47 -19.85 -7.51 11.53
CA SER A 47 -20.84 -8.15 10.65
C SER A 47 -20.90 -9.66 10.86
N SER A 48 -19.75 -10.32 11.03
CA SER A 48 -19.67 -11.75 11.33
C SER A 48 -20.24 -12.07 12.71
N GLY A 49 -20.01 -11.23 13.72
CA GLY A 49 -20.62 -11.37 15.05
C GLY A 49 -22.15 -11.26 15.01
N ILE A 50 -22.69 -10.29 14.28
CA ILE A 50 -24.14 -10.13 14.09
C ILE A 50 -24.73 -11.36 13.37
N ARG A 51 -24.07 -11.85 12.32
CA ARG A 51 -24.47 -13.08 11.63
C ARG A 51 -24.48 -14.29 12.56
N GLN A 52 -23.47 -14.41 13.43
CA GLN A 52 -23.37 -15.50 14.40
C GLN A 52 -24.49 -15.46 15.44
N LEU A 53 -24.79 -14.28 15.99
CA LEU A 53 -25.90 -14.09 16.94
C LEU A 53 -27.26 -14.44 16.31
N LYS A 54 -27.50 -13.99 15.07
CA LYS A 54 -28.72 -14.33 14.32
C LYS A 54 -28.81 -15.83 14.07
N ALA A 55 -27.70 -16.43 13.62
CA ALA A 55 -27.62 -17.84 13.32
C ALA A 55 -27.87 -18.74 14.55
N LEU A 56 -27.43 -18.32 15.74
CA LEU A 56 -27.67 -19.01 17.02
C LEU A 56 -29.11 -18.82 17.53
N GLY A 57 -29.69 -17.63 17.36
CA GLY A 57 -31.08 -17.36 17.74
C GLY A 57 -32.12 -18.11 16.89
N GLU A 58 -31.76 -18.47 15.66
CA GLU A 58 -32.63 -19.20 14.71
C GLU A 58 -32.52 -20.74 14.81
N THR A 59 -31.45 -21.28 15.41
CA THR A 59 -31.22 -22.73 15.48
C THR A 59 -31.73 -23.36 16.77
N ARG A 60 -32.69 -24.30 16.66
CA ARG A 60 -33.14 -25.17 17.77
C ARG A 60 -32.40 -26.51 17.85
N ASP A 61 -31.59 -26.85 16.85
CA ASP A 61 -30.95 -28.17 16.69
C ASP A 61 -29.41 -28.07 16.80
N LEU A 62 -28.84 -28.84 17.74
CA LEU A 62 -27.40 -28.88 18.05
C LEU A 62 -26.53 -29.33 16.85
N SER A 63 -27.05 -30.17 15.95
CA SER A 63 -26.29 -30.62 14.77
C SER A 63 -26.03 -29.48 13.78
N GLN A 64 -26.98 -28.54 13.65
CA GLN A 64 -26.84 -27.35 12.81
C GLN A 64 -25.83 -26.35 13.39
N VAL A 65 -25.67 -26.32 14.72
CA VAL A 65 -24.69 -25.45 15.39
C VAL A 65 -23.25 -25.85 15.03
N VAL A 66 -22.95 -27.16 14.99
CA VAL A 66 -21.60 -27.66 14.66
C VAL A 66 -21.25 -27.38 13.19
N SER A 67 -22.17 -27.61 12.25
CA SER A 67 -21.95 -27.26 10.84
C SER A 67 -21.72 -25.75 10.68
N LYS A 68 -22.53 -24.92 11.35
CA LYS A 68 -22.38 -23.47 11.31
C LYS A 68 -21.08 -22.97 11.92
N GLN A 69 -20.52 -23.65 12.93
CA GLN A 69 -19.20 -23.32 13.47
C GLN A 69 -18.07 -23.63 12.48
N ALA A 70 -18.16 -24.76 11.75
CA ALA A 70 -17.17 -25.10 10.72
C ALA A 70 -17.19 -24.11 9.55
N ASP A 71 -18.38 -23.71 9.09
CA ASP A 71 -18.54 -22.70 8.03
C ASP A 71 -18.01 -21.34 8.46
N MET A 72 -18.29 -20.93 9.70
CA MET A 72 -17.77 -19.72 10.34
C MET A 72 -16.23 -19.73 10.45
N ALA A 73 -15.63 -20.85 10.84
CA ALA A 73 -14.19 -20.99 10.91
C ALA A 73 -13.53 -20.89 9.52
N LYS A 74 -14.17 -21.49 8.50
CA LYS A 74 -13.71 -21.39 7.11
C LYS A 74 -13.82 -19.95 6.59
N GLU A 75 -14.96 -19.29 6.82
CA GLU A 75 -15.16 -17.90 6.42
C GLU A 75 -14.14 -16.96 7.09
N LEU A 76 -13.85 -17.16 8.38
CA LEU A 76 -12.83 -16.40 9.09
C LEU A 76 -11.43 -16.62 8.51
N ASN A 77 -11.09 -17.87 8.20
CA ASN A 77 -9.80 -18.21 7.59
C ASN A 77 -9.65 -17.58 6.20
N ASP A 78 -10.68 -17.65 5.36
CA ASP A 78 -10.68 -17.07 4.03
C ASP A 78 -10.54 -15.54 4.09
N ARG A 79 -11.25 -14.87 5.02
CA ARG A 79 -11.12 -13.42 5.27
C ARG A 79 -9.72 -13.04 5.75
N MET A 80 -9.12 -13.80 6.66
CA MET A 80 -7.75 -13.54 7.11
C MET A 80 -6.72 -13.67 5.98
N LEU A 81 -6.85 -14.72 5.15
CA LEU A 81 -5.99 -14.90 3.98
C LEU A 81 -6.15 -13.77 2.96
N GLU A 82 -7.38 -13.29 2.77
CA GLU A 82 -7.66 -12.16 1.89
C GLU A 82 -7.02 -10.86 2.41
N HIS A 83 -7.18 -10.53 3.69
CA HIS A 83 -6.52 -9.36 4.30
C HIS A 83 -4.99 -9.45 4.21
N ALA A 84 -4.41 -10.63 4.37
CA ALA A 84 -2.98 -10.85 4.24
C ALA A 84 -2.49 -10.62 2.80
N ARG A 85 -3.20 -11.16 1.79
CA ARG A 85 -2.89 -10.94 0.37
C ARG A 85 -2.97 -9.47 0.00
N GLN A 86 -4.07 -8.83 0.37
CA GLN A 86 -4.32 -7.42 0.13
C GLN A 86 -3.27 -6.50 0.76
N THR A 87 -2.75 -6.86 1.93
CA THR A 87 -1.66 -6.14 2.59
C THR A 87 -0.33 -6.36 1.86
N MET A 88 -0.05 -7.60 1.44
CA MET A 88 1.13 -7.92 0.62
C MET A 88 1.13 -7.16 -0.71
N ASP A 89 -0.02 -7.07 -1.39
CA ASP A 89 -0.16 -6.32 -2.64
C ASP A 89 0.11 -4.83 -2.46
N LEU A 90 -0.37 -4.23 -1.36
CA LEU A 90 -0.08 -2.83 -1.01
C LEU A 90 1.42 -2.61 -0.79
N LEU A 91 2.08 -3.51 -0.06
CA LEU A 91 3.52 -3.43 0.19
C LEU A 91 4.33 -3.63 -1.10
N MET A 92 3.93 -4.57 -1.95
CA MET A 92 4.57 -4.79 -3.25
C MET A 92 4.41 -3.58 -4.17
N THR A 93 3.22 -2.98 -4.22
CA THR A 93 2.95 -1.77 -5.00
C THR A 93 3.83 -0.62 -4.52
N SER A 94 3.88 -0.39 -3.22
CA SER A 94 4.70 0.67 -2.62
C SER A 94 6.19 0.46 -2.89
N ARG A 95 6.68 -0.78 -2.80
CA ARG A 95 8.05 -1.14 -3.16
C ARG A 95 8.35 -0.87 -4.64
N ASN A 96 7.45 -1.25 -5.53
CA ASN A 96 7.64 -1.04 -6.97
C ASN A 96 7.67 0.45 -7.32
N GLU A 97 6.83 1.28 -6.70
CA GLU A 97 6.84 2.72 -6.90
C GLU A 97 8.12 3.39 -6.37
N LEU A 98 8.64 2.94 -5.22
CA LEU A 98 9.95 3.39 -4.72
C LEU A 98 11.08 3.02 -5.68
N ASN A 99 11.08 1.80 -6.22
CA ASN A 99 12.07 1.38 -7.21
C ASN A 99 11.97 2.23 -8.49
N ALA A 100 10.76 2.46 -9.00
CA ALA A 100 10.54 3.30 -10.18
C ALA A 100 10.98 4.75 -9.95
N MET A 101 10.75 5.30 -8.76
CA MET A 101 11.26 6.63 -8.38
C MET A 101 12.79 6.66 -8.41
N MET A 102 13.45 5.64 -7.85
CA MET A 102 14.90 5.55 -7.83
C MET A 102 15.50 5.39 -9.24
N GLU A 103 14.89 4.55 -10.09
CA GLU A 103 15.27 4.42 -11.50
C GLU A 103 15.11 5.74 -12.26
N SER A 104 14.00 6.46 -12.05
CA SER A 104 13.76 7.77 -12.66
C SER A 104 14.81 8.80 -12.25
N ASN A 105 15.18 8.82 -10.97
CA ASN A 105 16.24 9.70 -10.46
C ASN A 105 17.61 9.35 -11.05
N LEU A 106 17.95 8.07 -11.15
CA LEU A 106 19.20 7.62 -11.78
C LEU A 106 19.26 7.97 -13.27
N GLN A 107 18.16 7.77 -14.00
CA GLN A 107 18.06 8.16 -15.41
C GLN A 107 18.22 9.68 -15.60
N ALA A 108 17.60 10.49 -14.73
CA ALA A 108 17.74 11.94 -14.76
C ALA A 108 19.21 12.38 -14.58
N ILE A 109 19.95 11.73 -13.67
CA ILE A 109 21.37 12.00 -13.45
C ILE A 109 22.22 11.56 -14.66
N LEU A 110 21.96 10.36 -15.21
CA LEU A 110 22.70 9.81 -16.36
C LEU A 110 22.51 10.64 -17.64
N ASN A 111 21.28 11.06 -17.92
CA ASN A 111 20.97 11.91 -19.08
C ASN A 111 21.67 13.27 -18.97
N LYS A 112 21.65 13.89 -17.78
CA LYS A 112 22.39 15.14 -17.54
C LYS A 112 23.91 14.99 -17.68
N THR A 113 24.45 13.84 -17.28
CA THR A 113 25.88 13.54 -17.42
C THR A 113 26.26 13.39 -18.89
N LYS A 114 25.43 12.74 -19.71
CA LYS A 114 25.63 12.65 -21.17
C LYS A 114 25.56 14.01 -21.85
N GLU A 115 24.56 14.83 -21.56
CA GLU A 115 24.42 16.17 -22.12
C GLU A 115 25.61 17.09 -21.77
N ALA A 116 26.20 16.93 -20.59
CA ALA A 116 27.37 17.69 -20.17
C ALA A 116 28.66 17.26 -20.88
N VAL A 117 28.74 16.00 -21.32
CA VAL A 117 29.87 15.43 -22.08
C VAL A 117 29.75 15.73 -23.57
N GLU A 118 28.55 15.73 -24.14
CA GLU A 118 28.30 16.06 -25.55
C GLU A 118 28.36 17.57 -25.86
N LYS A 119 28.22 18.44 -24.85
CA LYS A 119 28.38 19.91 -24.97
C LYS A 119 29.82 20.40 -24.73
N LYS A 120 30.82 19.50 -24.65
CA LYS A 120 32.25 19.82 -24.57
C LYS A 120 32.93 19.55 -25.91
#